data_AF-A0A968T5S9-F1
#
_entry.id   AF-A0A968T5S9-F1
#
_cell.length_a   1.000
_cell.length_b   1.000
_cell.length_c   1.000
_cell.angle_alpha   90.00
_cell.angle_beta   90.00
_cell.angle_gamma   90.00
#
_symmetry.space_group_name_H-M   'P 1'
#
loop_
_entity.id
_entity.type
_entity.pdbx_description
1 polymer ?
#
loop_
_entity_poly.entity_id
_entity_poly.type
_entity_poly.pdbx_seq_one_letter_code
_entity_poly.pdbx_strand_id
1 'polypeptide(L)'
;MIDNETKEKVFIDRDTTDENGRYHFDLIPDKNYKFEMEGFQYFNEQVHLSTELITFSFTIEMPPIWVNVITDQPIVLRNVYYAFNDATLSEIAKKSIDSTLFELLQKLPTLLLR
;
A
#
# COMPACT_ATOMS: atom_id res chain seq x y z
N MET A 1 13.10 0.39 12.95
CA MET A 1 13.43 1.53 13.83
C MET A 1 14.09 2.62 12.99
N ILE A 2 13.87 3.88 13.34
CA ILE A 2 14.59 5.02 12.78
C ILE A 2 15.62 5.44 13.82
N ASP A 3 16.89 5.40 13.46
CA ASP A 3 17.98 5.82 14.34
C ASP A 3 17.98 7.35 14.49
N ASN A 4 18.06 7.85 15.74
CA ASN A 4 17.95 9.28 16.02
C ASN A 4 19.22 10.08 15.64
N GLU A 5 20.38 9.42 15.53
CA GLU A 5 21.67 10.08 15.21
C GLU A 5 21.91 10.14 13.70
N THR A 6 21.64 9.04 13.00
CA THR A 6 21.92 8.88 11.56
C THR A 6 20.69 9.11 10.69
N LYS A 7 19.49 9.08 11.26
CA LYS A 7 18.19 9.05 10.55
C LYS A 7 18.04 7.85 9.60
N GLU A 8 18.89 6.85 9.72
CA GLU A 8 18.82 5.65 8.91
C GLU A 8 17.76 4.67 9.45
N LYS A 9 17.22 3.86 8.55
CA LYS A 9 16.29 2.78 8.91
C LYS A 9 17.08 1.56 9.33
N VAL A 10 16.83 1.09 10.54
CA VAL A 10 17.38 -0.16 11.08
C VAL A 10 16.27 -1.21 11.10
N PHE A 11 16.51 -2.36 10.48
CA PHE A 11 15.64 -3.52 10.56
C PHE A 11 15.68 -4.08 11.99
N ILE A 12 14.51 -4.28 12.60
CA ILE A 12 14.39 -4.79 13.98
C ILE A 12 13.88 -6.22 13.95
N ASP A 13 12.71 -6.42 13.35
CA ASP A 13 12.06 -7.73 13.33
C ASP A 13 11.04 -7.83 12.20
N ARG A 14 10.58 -9.06 11.93
CA ARG A 14 9.52 -9.39 10.98
C ARG A 14 8.68 -10.54 11.53
N ASP A 15 7.37 -10.35 11.50
CA ASP A 15 6.39 -11.38 11.86
C ASP A 15 5.22 -11.39 10.86
N THR A 16 4.37 -12.40 10.95
CA THR A 16 3.15 -12.58 10.14
C THR A 16 1.91 -12.52 11.02
N THR A 17 0.80 -12.02 10.46
CA THR A 17 -0.48 -11.98 11.17
C THR A 17 -1.04 -13.38 11.43
N ASP A 18 -1.74 -13.55 12.55
CA ASP A 18 -2.49 -14.76 12.87
C ASP A 18 -3.77 -14.92 12.01
N GLU A 19 -4.52 -16.01 12.25
CA GLU A 19 -5.80 -16.28 11.57
C GLU A 19 -6.86 -15.19 11.77
N ASN A 20 -6.70 -14.33 12.78
CA ASN A 20 -7.58 -13.21 13.10
C ASN A 20 -7.01 -11.85 12.63
N GLY A 21 -5.89 -11.83 11.90
CA GLY A 21 -5.24 -10.61 11.42
C GLY A 21 -4.46 -9.84 12.50
N ARG A 22 -4.20 -10.46 13.66
CA ARG A 22 -3.48 -9.83 14.77
C ARG A 22 -1.97 -10.06 14.65
N TYR A 23 -1.19 -9.11 15.15
CA TYR A 23 0.26 -9.18 15.23
C TYR A 23 0.72 -8.52 16.55
N HIS A 24 1.88 -8.92 17.07
CA HIS A 24 2.45 -8.37 18.29
C HIS A 24 3.95 -8.15 18.11
N PHE A 25 4.45 -7.00 18.58
CA PHE A 25 5.88 -6.69 18.57
C PHE A 25 6.28 -6.12 19.93
N ASP A 26 7.40 -6.62 20.46
CA ASP A 26 8.01 -6.04 21.66
C ASP A 26 8.94 -4.89 21.25
N LEU A 27 8.63 -3.68 21.72
CA LEU A 27 9.34 -2.46 21.35
C LEU A 27 10.22 -1.95 22.49
N ILE A 28 11.39 -1.45 22.14
CA ILE A 28 12.29 -0.77 23.07
C ILE A 28 11.77 0.66 23.30
N PRO A 29 11.66 1.13 24.56
CA PRO A 29 11.33 2.50 24.93
C PRO A 29 12.21 3.57 24.28
N ASP A 30 11.67 4.78 24.15
CA ASP A 30 12.40 5.98 23.70
C ASP A 30 13.00 5.85 22.28
N LYS A 31 12.24 5.19 21.40
CA LYS A 31 12.62 4.97 20.00
C LYS A 31 11.48 5.29 19.04
N ASN A 32 11.88 5.65 17.81
CA ASN A 32 10.97 5.85 16.69
C ASN A 32 10.93 4.60 15.80
N TYR A 33 9.73 4.13 15.51
CA TYR A 33 9.48 2.93 14.71
C TYR A 33 8.73 3.28 13.43
N LYS A 34 9.03 2.49 12.41
CA LYS A 34 8.29 2.43 11.16
C LYS A 34 7.92 0.98 10.96
N PHE A 35 6.62 0.73 10.89
CA PHE A 35 6.06 -0.56 10.50
C PHE A 35 5.77 -0.52 9.00
N GLU A 36 6.20 -1.54 8.28
CA GLU A 36 5.92 -1.74 6.86
C GLU A 36 5.22 -3.09 6.76
N MET A 37 3.96 -3.10 6.30
CA MET A 37 3.18 -4.32 6.08
C MET A 37 3.21 -4.68 4.61
N GLU A 38 3.56 -5.93 4.31
CA GLU A 38 3.61 -6.46 2.95
C GLU A 38 2.71 -7.70 2.87
N GLY A 39 1.84 -7.74 1.86
CA GLY A 39 0.97 -8.89 1.61
C GLY A 39 0.85 -9.19 0.13
N PHE A 40 0.70 -10.47 -0.22
CA PHE A 40 0.47 -10.86 -1.61
C PHE A 40 -0.89 -10.31 -2.08
N GLN A 41 -0.91 -9.50 -3.13
CA GLN A 41 -2.09 -8.76 -3.64
C GLN A 41 -2.58 -7.61 -2.77
N TYR A 42 -1.75 -7.10 -1.87
CA TYR A 42 -2.09 -6.05 -0.92
C TYR A 42 -1.20 -4.82 -1.09
N PHE A 43 -1.74 -3.62 -0.84
CA PHE A 43 -0.91 -2.41 -0.83
C PHE A 43 0.03 -2.42 0.36
N ASN A 44 1.27 -1.98 0.13
CA ASN A 44 2.24 -1.77 1.19
C ASN A 44 1.80 -0.56 2.02
N GLU A 45 1.28 -0.82 3.21
CA GLU A 45 0.92 0.21 4.18
C GLU A 45 2.09 0.49 5.12
N GLN A 46 2.23 1.76 5.49
CA GLN A 46 3.33 2.22 6.35
C GLN A 46 2.76 2.99 7.52
N VAL A 47 3.12 2.57 8.73
CA VAL A 47 2.68 3.27 9.95
C VAL A 47 3.89 3.69 10.77
N HIS A 48 3.87 4.94 11.20
CA HIS A 48 4.88 5.53 12.07
C HIS A 48 4.38 5.50 13.51
N LEU A 49 5.22 4.99 14.41
CA LEU A 49 4.93 4.93 15.83
C LEU A 49 6.14 5.45 16.61
N SER A 50 5.89 6.32 17.60
CA SER A 50 6.92 6.75 18.53
C SER A 50 6.66 6.18 19.91
N THR A 51 7.71 5.69 20.55
CA THR A 51 7.73 5.28 21.96
C THR A 51 8.48 6.29 22.84
N GLU A 52 8.76 7.49 22.30
CA GLU A 52 9.33 8.59 23.06
C GLU A 52 8.45 8.89 24.28
N LEU A 53 9.09 9.12 25.42
CA LEU A 53 8.44 9.40 26.71
C LEU A 53 7.64 8.22 27.32
N ILE A 54 7.59 7.04 26.68
CA ILE A 54 7.00 5.83 27.26
C ILE A 54 8.07 5.10 28.08
N THR A 55 8.05 5.29 29.40
CA THR A 55 9.05 4.72 30.33
C THR A 55 8.53 3.52 31.13
N PHE A 56 7.31 3.07 30.85
CA PHE A 56 6.66 1.95 31.53
C PHE A 56 6.03 0.99 30.52
N SER A 57 5.76 -0.25 30.96
CA SER A 57 5.14 -1.27 30.11
C SER A 57 3.72 -0.85 29.71
N PHE A 58 3.49 -0.68 28.41
CA PHE A 58 2.21 -0.28 27.84
C PHE A 58 2.00 -0.98 26.51
N THR A 59 0.78 -1.45 26.25
CA THR A 59 0.40 -2.03 24.96
C THR A 59 -0.20 -0.95 24.08
N ILE A 60 0.40 -0.73 22.92
CA ILE A 60 -0.11 0.22 21.93
C ILE A 60 -1.00 -0.56 20.96
N GLU A 61 -2.31 -0.34 21.07
CA GLU A 61 -3.29 -0.86 20.13
C GLU A 61 -3.25 -0.03 18.84
N MET A 62 -2.86 -0.66 17.75
CA MET A 62 -2.83 -0.02 16.44
C MET A 62 -4.25 0.00 15.85
N PRO A 63 -4.66 1.10 15.20
CA PRO A 63 -5.94 1.12 14.50
C PRO A 63 -5.96 0.05 13.41
N PRO A 64 -7.13 -0.51 13.06
CA PRO A 64 -7.23 -1.52 12.01
C PRO A 64 -6.68 -0.96 10.70
N ILE A 65 -5.68 -1.66 10.15
CA ILE A 65 -5.05 -1.30 8.89
C ILE A 65 -5.84 -2.01 7.78
N TRP A 66 -6.46 -1.23 6.90
CA TRP A 66 -7.25 -1.76 5.80
C TRP A 66 -6.32 -2.17 4.68
N VAL A 67 -6.27 -3.46 4.41
CA VAL A 67 -5.45 -3.98 3.33
C VAL A 67 -6.33 -4.16 2.10
N ASN A 68 -6.19 -3.27 1.11
CA ASN A 68 -6.96 -3.36 -0.14
C ASN A 68 -6.49 -4.59 -0.94
N VAL A 69 -7.38 -5.56 -1.14
CA VAL A 69 -7.16 -6.72 -2.01
C VAL A 69 -7.21 -6.28 -3.47
N ILE A 70 -6.17 -6.56 -4.24
CA ILE A 70 -6.23 -6.52 -5.70
C ILE A 70 -7.14 -7.68 -6.12
N THR A 71 -8.31 -7.38 -6.67
CA THR A 71 -9.27 -8.39 -7.11
C THR A 71 -8.62 -9.37 -8.09
N ASP A 72 -8.79 -10.68 -7.89
CA ASP A 72 -8.34 -11.76 -8.79
C ASP A 72 -8.93 -11.68 -10.22
N GLN A 73 -9.88 -10.77 -10.45
CA GLN A 73 -10.46 -10.59 -11.77
C GLN A 73 -9.47 -9.88 -12.70
N PRO A 74 -9.17 -10.45 -13.87
CA PRO A 74 -8.32 -9.78 -14.84
C PRO A 74 -8.98 -8.48 -15.29
N ILE A 75 -8.25 -7.37 -15.17
CA ILE A 75 -8.67 -6.10 -15.76
C ILE A 75 -8.47 -6.21 -17.27
N VAL A 76 -9.55 -6.47 -18.01
CA VAL A 76 -9.50 -6.57 -19.47
C VAL A 76 -9.72 -5.20 -20.08
N LEU A 77 -8.63 -4.51 -20.43
CA LEU A 77 -8.71 -3.34 -21.30
C LEU A 77 -8.94 -3.83 -22.74
N ARG A 78 -10.08 -3.48 -23.32
CA ARG A 78 -10.32 -3.74 -24.74
C ARG A 78 -9.41 -2.82 -25.56
N ASN A 79 -8.85 -3.36 -26.65
CA ASN A 79 -7.93 -2.63 -27.52
C ASN A 79 -8.47 -1.23 -27.89
N VAL A 80 -7.61 -0.23 -27.75
CA VAL A 80 -7.87 1.17 -28.12
C VAL A 80 -7.49 1.32 -29.60
N TYR A 81 -8.49 1.32 -30.48
CA TYR A 81 -8.26 1.49 -31.91
C TYR A 81 -8.37 2.96 -32.33
N TYR A 82 -7.47 3.34 -33.23
CA TYR A 82 -7.45 4.64 -33.91
C TYR A 82 -7.85 4.47 -35.37
N ALA A 83 -8.42 5.52 -35.95
CA ALA A 83 -8.59 5.57 -37.40
C ALA A 83 -7.23 5.75 -38.10
N PHE A 84 -7.15 5.30 -39.35
CA PHE A 84 -5.91 5.41 -40.12
C PHE A 84 -5.49 6.88 -40.28
N ASN A 85 -4.24 7.18 -39.92
CA ASN A 85 -3.67 8.53 -39.92
C ASN A 85 -4.44 9.56 -39.05
N ASP A 86 -5.12 9.09 -38.00
CA ASP A 86 -5.88 9.93 -37.08
C ASP A 86 -5.54 9.56 -35.64
N ALA A 87 -5.15 10.55 -34.83
CA ALA A 87 -4.87 10.37 -33.41
C ALA A 87 -6.12 10.50 -32.52
N THR A 88 -7.29 10.69 -33.12
CA THR A 88 -8.55 10.86 -32.41
C THR A 88 -9.06 9.52 -31.87
N LEU A 89 -9.35 9.48 -30.58
CA LEU A 89 -9.97 8.33 -29.94
C LEU A 89 -11.42 8.17 -30.41
N SER A 90 -11.79 6.95 -30.84
CA SER A 90 -13.19 6.62 -31.09
C SER A 90 -14.01 6.69 -29.81
N GLU A 91 -15.31 6.95 -29.92
CA GLU A 91 -16.21 7.00 -28.76
C GLU A 91 -16.23 5.68 -27.96
N ILE A 92 -16.05 4.55 -28.64
CA ILE A 92 -15.94 3.23 -28.01
C ILE A 92 -14.63 3.12 -27.21
N ALA A 93 -13.52 3.62 -27.78
CA ALA A 93 -12.23 3.63 -27.11
C ALA A 93 -12.23 4.56 -25.89
N LYS A 94 -12.81 5.77 -26.00
CA LYS A 94 -13.00 6.69 -24.87
C LYS A 94 -13.76 6.03 -23.74
N LYS A 95 -14.93 5.43 -24.04
CA LYS A 95 -15.75 4.74 -23.05
C LYS A 95 -15.02 3.58 -22.38
N SER A 96 -14.22 2.83 -23.13
CA SER A 96 -13.41 1.75 -22.55
C SER A 96 -12.34 2.32 -21.61
N ILE A 97 -11.64 3.38 -22.01
CA ILE A 97 -10.64 4.04 -21.16
C ILE A 97 -11.27 4.58 -19.87
N ASP A 98 -12.41 5.27 -19.98
CA ASP A 98 -13.10 5.88 -18.84
C ASP A 98 -13.62 4.83 -17.83
N SER A 99 -14.20 3.74 -18.33
CA SER A 99 -14.80 2.71 -17.46
C SER A 99 -13.79 1.72 -16.86
N THR A 100 -12.61 1.56 -17.47
CA THR A 100 -11.59 0.64 -16.95
C THR A 100 -10.35 1.37 -16.48
N LEU A 101 -9.65 2.08 -17.37
CA LEU A 101 -8.33 2.62 -17.06
C LEU A 101 -8.42 3.79 -16.09
N PHE A 102 -9.39 4.68 -16.28
CA PHE A 102 -9.56 5.85 -15.43
C PHE A 102 -9.97 5.47 -14.01
N GLU A 103 -10.97 4.59 -13.84
CA GLU A 103 -11.33 4.07 -12.51
C GLU A 103 -10.15 3.36 -11.83
N LEU A 104 -9.38 2.59 -12.61
CA LEU A 104 -8.20 1.90 -12.12
C LEU A 104 -7.14 2.88 -11.62
N LEU A 105 -6.82 3.91 -12.40
CA LEU A 105 -5.82 4.91 -12.03
C LEU A 105 -6.26 5.79 -10.85
N GLN A 106 -7.56 6.04 -10.68
CA GLN A 106 -8.08 6.69 -9.47
C GLN A 106 -7.89 5.84 -8.22
N LYS A 107 -8.09 4.52 -8.34
CA LYS A 107 -7.93 3.58 -7.23
C LYS A 107 -6.46 3.21 -6.98
N LEU A 108 -5.62 3.28 -8.01
CA LEU A 108 -4.21 2.86 -8.00
C LEU A 108 -3.31 3.99 -8.55
N PRO A 109 -3.14 5.11 -7.83
CA PRO A 109 -2.37 6.25 -8.34
C PRO A 109 -0.87 5.98 -8.53
N THR A 110 -0.35 4.89 -7.96
CA THR A 110 1.04 4.43 -8.10
C THR A 110 1.23 3.39 -9.20
N LEU A 111 0.17 3.00 -9.91
CA LEU A 111 0.24 2.02 -10.99
C LEU A 111 1.07 2.55 -12.16
N LEU A 112 2.14 1.83 -12.49
CA LEU A 112 2.97 2.11 -13.67
C LEU A 112 2.53 1.18 -14.81
N LEU A 113 2.08 1.79 -15.91
CA LEU A 113 1.85 1.11 -17.19
C LEU A 113 3.19 1.07 -17.94
N ARG A 114 3.70 -0.13 -18.25
CA ARG A 114 5.00 -0.33 -18.88
C ARG A 114 4.87 -1.07 -20.21
#